data_AF-A0A7J0AFT9-F1
#
_entry.id   AF-A0A7J0AFT9-F1
#
_cell.length_a   1.000
_cell.length_b   1.000
_cell.length_c   1.000
_cell.angle_alpha   90.00
_cell.angle_beta   90.00
_cell.angle_gamma   90.00
#
_symmetry.space_group_name_H-M   'P 1'
#
loop_
_entity.id
_entity.type
_entity.pdbx_description
1 polymer ?
#
loop_
_entity_poly.entity_id
_entity_poly.type
_entity_poly.pdbx_seq_one_letter_code
_entity_poly.pdbx_strand_id
1 'polypeptide(L)'
;MNLYSASFFGALTVLGAIVLSTSCSRMQDYAGAWQGLPVRLEGVSGASDASSVVTIDFAPSDSKNGSGDVMLLATVDVSQAVESGSPFVADQAYQVDVAATASISGRYVPEDDAYDDVLLLSLDASTLKVNIDPAGVTFSQNVLTGLQQPALDSLTAQTVDAWRVRVTSAIREEFSKYQKIEDVKVHHADMMSCEIADRDYTFRRISIR
;
A
#
# COMPACT_ATOMS: atom_id res chain seq x y z
N MET A 1 -28.18 -52.61 -66.14
CA MET A 1 -28.77 -53.56 -65.18
C MET A 1 -27.72 -53.94 -64.15
N ASN A 2 -27.83 -53.39 -62.94
CA ASN A 2 -27.80 -54.08 -61.66
C ASN A 2 -27.57 -53.04 -60.57
N LEU A 3 -28.66 -52.78 -59.83
CA LEU A 3 -28.72 -52.04 -58.59
C LEU A 3 -28.06 -52.85 -57.47
N TYR A 4 -27.29 -52.19 -56.60
CA TYR A 4 -27.24 -52.55 -55.19
C TYR A 4 -27.18 -51.27 -54.34
N SER A 5 -28.25 -51.08 -53.58
CA SER A 5 -28.38 -50.15 -52.47
C SER A 5 -27.64 -50.70 -51.25
N ALA A 6 -26.99 -49.83 -50.46
CA ALA A 6 -27.30 -49.62 -49.03
C ALA A 6 -26.23 -48.75 -48.36
N SER A 7 -26.73 -47.77 -47.61
CA SER A 7 -26.05 -46.73 -46.85
C SER A 7 -25.21 -47.27 -45.68
N PHE A 8 -24.15 -46.56 -45.30
CA PHE A 8 -23.80 -46.38 -43.89
C PHE A 8 -23.14 -45.01 -43.67
N PHE A 9 -23.70 -44.25 -42.73
CA PHE A 9 -23.22 -42.95 -42.27
C PHE A 9 -21.81 -43.06 -41.68
N GLY A 10 -20.97 -42.07 -41.95
CA GLY A 10 -19.63 -41.95 -41.38
C GLY A 10 -19.12 -40.50 -41.41
N ALA A 11 -19.89 -39.59 -40.81
CA ALA A 11 -19.41 -38.25 -40.50
C ALA A 11 -18.77 -38.25 -39.10
N LEU A 12 -17.46 -38.02 -39.02
CA LEU A 12 -16.85 -37.46 -37.81
C LEU A 12 -15.55 -36.73 -38.17
N THR A 13 -15.70 -35.49 -38.62
CA THR A 13 -14.66 -34.46 -38.52
C THR A 13 -14.53 -34.07 -37.05
N VAL A 14 -13.46 -34.46 -36.38
CA VAL A 14 -13.06 -33.85 -35.10
C VAL A 14 -11.91 -32.89 -35.37
N LEU A 15 -12.28 -31.63 -35.61
CA LEU A 15 -11.46 -30.48 -35.23
C LEU A 15 -11.44 -30.45 -33.69
N GLY A 16 -10.26 -30.45 -33.07
CA GLY A 16 -10.14 -30.48 -31.62
C GLY A 16 -8.87 -29.83 -31.11
N ALA A 17 -8.89 -28.50 -31.08
CA ALA A 17 -8.12 -27.57 -30.24
C ALA A 17 -6.62 -27.87 -30.01
N ILE A 18 -5.77 -27.15 -30.74
CA ILE A 18 -4.45 -26.76 -30.22
C ILE A 18 -4.73 -25.85 -29.02
N VAL A 19 -4.47 -26.35 -27.81
CA VAL A 19 -4.37 -25.51 -26.61
C VAL A 19 -3.09 -24.70 -26.79
N LEU A 20 -3.23 -23.48 -27.29
CA LEU A 20 -2.20 -22.46 -27.12
C LEU A 20 -2.17 -22.17 -25.62
N SER A 21 -1.21 -22.75 -24.90
CA SER A 21 -0.84 -22.31 -23.58
C SER A 21 -0.26 -20.90 -23.69
N THR A 22 -1.12 -19.89 -23.65
CA THR A 22 -0.72 -18.51 -23.41
C THR A 22 -0.30 -18.40 -21.94
N SER A 23 0.82 -19.02 -21.58
CA SER A 23 1.48 -18.90 -20.27
C SER A 23 2.38 -17.66 -20.21
N CYS A 24 1.99 -16.61 -20.93
CA CYS A 24 2.71 -15.36 -21.04
C CYS A 24 1.66 -14.24 -21.13
N SER A 25 1.31 -13.63 -19.99
CA SER A 25 1.00 -12.20 -19.91
C SER A 25 0.61 -11.69 -18.52
N ARG A 26 0.00 -12.50 -17.63
CA ARG A 26 -0.57 -11.96 -16.37
C ARG A 26 0.48 -11.45 -15.37
N MET A 27 1.69 -12.01 -15.38
CA MET A 27 2.76 -11.67 -14.43
C MET A 27 3.26 -10.21 -14.50
N GLN A 28 2.88 -9.43 -15.52
CA GLN A 28 3.29 -8.03 -15.64
C GLN A 28 2.14 -7.04 -15.53
N ASP A 29 0.89 -7.50 -15.39
CA ASP A 29 -0.26 -6.60 -15.37
C ASP A 29 -0.25 -5.68 -14.13
N TYR A 30 0.42 -6.11 -13.05
CA TYR A 30 0.59 -5.32 -11.82
C TYR A 30 1.86 -4.46 -11.79
N ALA A 31 2.67 -4.40 -12.85
CA ALA A 31 3.84 -3.53 -12.90
C ALA A 31 3.46 -2.05 -12.77
N GLY A 32 4.23 -1.26 -12.01
CA GLY A 32 3.96 0.15 -11.75
C GLY A 32 3.36 0.42 -10.36
N ALA A 33 2.86 1.65 -10.17
CA ALA A 33 2.46 2.16 -8.87
C ALA A 33 0.94 2.14 -8.65
N TRP A 34 0.54 1.62 -7.49
CA TRP A 34 -0.84 1.35 -7.10
C TRP A 34 -1.15 1.97 -5.76
N GLN A 35 -2.11 2.90 -5.71
CA GLN A 35 -2.51 3.61 -4.49
C GLN A 35 -3.81 3.02 -3.92
N GLY A 36 -3.78 2.68 -2.64
CA GLY A 36 -4.93 2.17 -1.91
C GLY A 36 -5.85 3.30 -1.45
N LEU A 37 -6.94 2.92 -0.77
CA LEU A 37 -7.80 3.86 -0.07
C LEU A 37 -7.20 4.22 1.31
N PRO A 38 -7.57 5.37 1.90
CA PRO A 38 -7.22 5.68 3.27
C PRO A 38 -7.73 4.59 4.22
N VAL A 39 -6.83 4.12 5.10
CA VAL A 39 -7.15 3.18 6.18
C VAL A 39 -6.78 3.80 7.51
N ARG A 40 -7.46 3.37 8.57
CA ARG A 40 -7.08 3.76 9.93
C ARG A 40 -5.75 3.14 10.30
N LEU A 41 -4.81 3.98 10.74
CA LEU A 41 -3.50 3.54 11.21
C LEU A 41 -3.57 3.29 12.72
N GLU A 42 -3.60 2.02 13.10
CA GLU A 42 -3.65 1.62 14.49
C GLU A 42 -2.26 1.74 15.15
N GLY A 43 -2.20 1.81 16.48
CA GLY A 43 -0.95 1.75 17.23
C GLY A 43 -0.15 3.06 17.31
N VAL A 44 -0.67 4.19 16.80
CA VAL A 44 -0.04 5.50 16.99
C VAL A 44 -0.33 6.02 18.41
N SER A 45 0.59 5.75 19.34
CA SER A 45 0.43 6.14 20.75
C SER A 45 0.21 7.65 20.93
N GLY A 46 -0.81 8.03 21.70
CA GLY A 46 -1.17 9.42 21.98
C GLY A 46 -1.93 10.13 20.86
N ALA A 47 -2.20 9.47 19.72
CA ALA A 47 -3.09 10.00 18.71
C ALA A 47 -4.56 9.83 19.12
N SER A 48 -5.38 10.83 18.80
CA SER A 48 -6.84 10.75 18.84
C SER A 48 -7.38 10.07 17.59
N ASP A 49 -6.77 10.35 16.44
CA ASP A 49 -7.03 9.66 15.17
C ASP A 49 -5.75 9.60 14.33
N ALA A 50 -5.62 8.55 13.53
CA ALA A 50 -4.53 8.40 12.58
C ALA A 50 -5.00 7.61 11.36
N SER A 51 -4.59 8.06 10.18
CA SER A 51 -4.90 7.40 8.91
C SER A 51 -3.67 7.32 8.01
N SER A 52 -3.67 6.35 7.10
CA SER A 52 -2.59 6.10 6.15
C SER A 52 -3.15 5.78 4.78
N VAL A 53 -2.49 6.29 3.74
CA VAL A 53 -2.72 5.87 2.35
C VAL A 53 -1.45 5.19 1.86
N VAL A 54 -1.52 3.89 1.57
CA VAL A 54 -0.38 3.12 1.08
C VAL A 54 -0.37 3.09 -0.44
N THR A 55 0.82 3.23 -1.02
CA THR A 55 1.12 3.01 -2.42
C THR A 55 2.13 1.87 -2.55
N ILE A 56 1.86 0.92 -3.44
CA ILE A 56 2.77 -0.17 -3.79
C ILE A 56 3.31 0.09 -5.19
N ASP A 57 4.62 0.19 -5.35
CA ASP A 57 5.29 0.29 -6.65
C ASP A 57 6.02 -1.02 -6.97
N PHE A 58 5.49 -1.77 -7.93
CA PHE A 58 6.10 -3.00 -8.43
C PHE A 58 7.02 -2.70 -9.61
N ALA A 59 8.28 -3.12 -9.47
CA ALA A 59 9.34 -2.93 -10.43
C ALA A 59 9.84 -4.30 -10.93
N PRO A 60 9.20 -4.89 -11.97
CA PRO A 60 9.63 -6.18 -12.51
C PRO A 60 11.09 -6.15 -12.92
N SER A 61 11.79 -7.25 -12.65
CA SER A 61 13.12 -7.49 -13.21
C SER A 61 13.01 -8.20 -14.56
N ASP A 62 14.08 -8.15 -15.36
CA ASP A 62 14.16 -8.88 -16.64
C ASP A 62 14.22 -10.42 -16.47
N SER A 63 14.08 -10.91 -15.24
CA SER A 63 14.12 -12.33 -14.94
C SER A 63 12.83 -13.03 -15.37
N LYS A 64 12.97 -14.30 -15.79
CA LYS A 64 11.86 -15.08 -16.34
C LYS A 64 10.83 -15.57 -15.30
N ASN A 65 11.09 -15.35 -14.01
CA ASN A 65 10.24 -15.85 -12.92
C ASN A 65 9.24 -14.81 -12.40
N GLY A 66 9.10 -13.65 -13.08
CA GLY A 66 8.15 -12.61 -12.68
C GLY A 66 8.51 -11.86 -11.39
N SER A 67 9.72 -12.06 -10.86
CA SER A 67 10.18 -11.36 -9.66
C SER A 67 10.63 -9.93 -9.95
N GLY A 68 10.72 -9.11 -8.90
CA GLY A 68 11.18 -7.73 -9.04
C GLY A 68 11.49 -7.05 -7.73
N ASP A 69 11.75 -5.76 -7.82
CA ASP A 69 11.84 -4.86 -6.67
C ASP A 69 10.44 -4.35 -6.32
N VAL A 70 10.22 -4.04 -5.04
CA VAL A 70 8.99 -3.39 -4.58
C VAL A 70 9.35 -2.21 -3.68
N MET A 71 8.58 -1.15 -3.77
CA MET A 71 8.61 -0.05 -2.82
C MET A 71 7.20 0.19 -2.28
N LEU A 72 7.06 0.18 -0.95
CA LEU A 72 5.87 0.68 -0.29
C LEU A 72 6.12 2.13 0.11
N LEU A 73 5.17 3.00 -0.20
CA LEU A 73 5.11 4.36 0.30
C LEU A 73 3.84 4.53 1.11
N ALA A 74 3.86 5.38 2.12
CA ALA A 74 2.67 5.79 2.83
C ALA A 74 2.69 7.30 3.08
N THR A 75 1.54 7.94 2.90
CA THR A 75 1.24 9.24 3.53
C THR A 75 0.46 8.97 4.79
N VAL A 76 0.79 9.64 5.89
CA VAL A 76 0.17 9.45 7.19
C VAL A 76 -0.30 10.79 7.72
N ASP A 77 -1.54 10.83 8.16
CA ASP A 77 -2.12 11.96 8.87
C ASP A 77 -2.46 11.53 10.29
N VAL A 78 -2.02 12.30 11.27
CA VAL A 78 -2.28 12.04 12.69
C VAL A 78 -2.85 13.28 13.34
N SER A 79 -3.87 13.12 14.17
CA SER A 79 -4.38 14.18 15.04
C SER A 79 -4.29 13.77 16.50
N GLN A 80 -3.99 14.73 17.37
CA GLN A 80 -4.00 14.57 18.81
C GLN A 80 -4.73 15.75 19.45
N ALA A 81 -5.79 15.46 20.20
CA ALA A 81 -6.34 16.41 21.16
C ALA A 81 -5.46 16.48 22.40
N VAL A 82 -5.06 17.68 22.78
CA VAL A 82 -4.33 17.96 24.03
C VAL A 82 -5.26 18.75 24.95
N GLU A 83 -5.50 18.19 26.13
CA GLU A 83 -6.35 18.81 27.14
C GLU A 83 -5.67 20.01 27.82
N SER A 84 -6.48 20.92 28.36
CA SER A 84 -6.02 22.05 29.17
C SER A 84 -5.26 21.56 30.41
N GLY A 85 -4.21 22.28 30.83
CA GLY A 85 -3.37 21.90 31.97
C GLY A 85 -2.17 21.02 31.60
N SER A 86 -1.86 20.90 30.31
CA SER A 86 -0.59 20.35 29.82
C SER A 86 0.60 21.17 30.35
N PRO A 87 1.73 20.53 30.72
CA PRO A 87 2.92 21.24 31.22
C PRO A 87 3.53 22.22 30.19
N PHE A 88 3.11 22.17 28.92
CA PHE A 88 3.58 23.05 27.85
C PHE A 88 2.63 24.22 27.51
N VAL A 89 1.32 24.09 27.81
CA VAL A 89 0.31 25.14 27.59
C VAL A 89 -0.69 25.09 28.75
N ALA A 90 -0.58 26.06 29.65
CA ALA A 90 -1.20 25.98 30.98
C ALA A 90 -2.74 26.09 30.99
N ASP A 91 -3.36 26.79 30.03
CA ASP A 91 -4.74 27.27 30.24
C ASP A 91 -5.77 26.86 29.16
N GLN A 92 -5.39 26.21 28.05
CA GLN A 92 -6.36 25.88 26.98
C GLN A 92 -6.06 24.55 26.29
N ALA A 93 -7.14 23.87 25.89
CA ALA A 93 -7.07 22.70 25.03
C ALA A 93 -6.68 23.12 23.60
N TYR A 94 -5.93 22.26 22.91
CA TYR A 94 -5.52 22.47 21.53
C TYR A 94 -5.43 21.15 20.79
N GLN A 95 -5.48 21.20 19.45
CA GLN A 95 -5.23 20.03 18.62
C GLN A 95 -3.88 20.16 17.92
N VAL A 96 -3.16 19.05 17.85
CA VAL A 96 -1.94 18.87 17.07
C VAL A 96 -2.28 17.99 15.89
N ASP A 97 -2.08 18.52 14.68
CA ASP A 97 -2.13 17.73 13.45
C ASP A 97 -0.70 17.48 12.98
N VAL A 98 -0.43 16.29 12.43
CA VAL A 98 0.89 15.86 11.97
C VAL A 98 0.75 15.15 10.65
N ALA A 99 1.37 15.71 9.62
CA ALA A 99 1.55 15.04 8.34
C ALA A 99 2.91 14.33 8.28
N ALA A 100 2.93 13.12 7.74
CA ALA A 100 4.14 12.33 7.59
C ALA A 100 4.14 11.51 6.31
N THR A 101 5.34 11.11 5.90
CA THR A 101 5.57 10.16 4.81
C THR A 101 6.43 9.02 5.30
N ALA A 102 6.20 7.83 4.77
CA ALA A 102 7.05 6.68 5.02
C ALA A 102 7.35 5.92 3.73
N SER A 103 8.50 5.26 3.69
CA SER A 103 8.88 4.38 2.58
C SER A 103 9.67 3.19 3.07
N ILE A 104 9.46 2.02 2.48
CA ILE A 104 10.32 0.83 2.64
C ILE A 104 10.49 0.16 1.29
N SER A 105 11.69 -0.35 1.02
CA SER A 105 12.01 -1.07 -0.20
C SER A 105 12.22 -2.56 0.10
N GLY A 106 12.04 -3.38 -0.93
CA GLY A 106 12.19 -4.82 -0.81
C GLY A 106 12.20 -5.51 -2.17
N ARG A 107 12.00 -6.81 -2.12
CA ARG A 107 11.84 -7.68 -3.29
C ARG A 107 10.50 -8.37 -3.24
N TYR A 108 9.92 -8.67 -4.38
CA TYR A 108 8.76 -9.55 -4.46
C TYR A 108 9.07 -10.74 -5.38
N VAL A 109 8.48 -11.89 -5.05
CA VAL A 109 8.50 -13.09 -5.89
C VAL A 109 7.09 -13.66 -5.98
N PRO A 110 6.68 -14.17 -7.14
CA PRO A 110 5.48 -15.01 -7.22
C PRO A 110 5.68 -16.32 -6.46
N GLU A 111 4.64 -16.81 -5.81
CA GLU A 111 4.64 -18.15 -5.21
C GLU A 111 4.43 -19.20 -6.32
N ASP A 112 5.43 -20.07 -6.53
CA ASP A 112 5.57 -20.97 -7.71
C ASP A 112 4.42 -22.00 -7.89
N ASP A 113 3.65 -22.29 -6.84
CA ASP A 113 2.58 -23.30 -6.79
C ASP A 113 1.21 -22.74 -6.39
N ALA A 114 1.08 -21.42 -6.28
CA ALA A 114 -0.19 -20.79 -5.93
C ALA A 114 -1.15 -20.79 -7.13
N TYR A 115 -2.36 -21.31 -6.91
CA TYR A 115 -3.46 -21.22 -7.88
C TYR A 115 -4.01 -19.78 -8.02
N ASP A 116 -3.70 -18.90 -7.05
CA ASP A 116 -4.42 -17.64 -6.78
C ASP A 116 -3.54 -16.38 -6.88
N ASP A 117 -2.59 -16.32 -7.83
CA ASP A 117 -1.76 -15.14 -8.12
C ASP A 117 -1.17 -14.46 -6.86
N VAL A 118 -0.38 -15.22 -6.08
CA VAL A 118 0.20 -14.80 -4.79
C VAL A 118 1.59 -14.18 -4.97
N LEU A 119 1.82 -13.04 -4.32
CA LEU A 119 3.12 -12.36 -4.25
C LEU A 119 3.65 -12.39 -2.81
N LEU A 120 4.88 -12.88 -2.65
CA LEU A 120 5.63 -12.85 -1.40
C LEU A 120 6.61 -11.68 -1.41
N LEU A 121 6.46 -10.76 -0.46
CA LEU A 121 7.29 -9.56 -0.33
C LEU A 121 8.30 -9.72 0.80
N SER A 122 9.57 -9.59 0.46
CA SER A 122 10.69 -9.50 1.38
C SER A 122 11.11 -8.04 1.55
N LEU A 123 10.60 -7.38 2.58
CA LEU A 123 10.88 -5.98 2.88
C LEU A 123 12.21 -5.84 3.67
N ASP A 124 13.07 -4.93 3.24
CA ASP A 124 14.32 -4.62 3.92
C ASP A 124 14.10 -3.53 4.96
N ALA A 125 14.03 -3.92 6.23
CA ALA A 125 13.83 -3.01 7.35
C ALA A 125 14.92 -1.92 7.47
N SER A 126 16.12 -2.14 6.92
CA SER A 126 17.19 -1.13 6.91
C SER A 126 16.91 0.04 5.96
N THR A 127 16.00 -0.16 4.99
CA THR A 127 15.58 0.86 4.03
C THR A 127 14.40 1.71 4.51
N LEU A 128 13.78 1.34 5.65
CA LEU A 128 12.64 2.06 6.19
C LEU A 128 13.03 3.51 6.51
N LYS A 129 12.32 4.45 5.91
CA LYS A 129 12.43 5.88 6.19
C LYS A 129 11.06 6.41 6.60
N VAL A 130 11.03 7.21 7.65
CA VAL A 130 9.83 7.94 8.09
C VAL A 130 10.21 9.39 8.28
N ASN A 131 9.50 10.26 7.57
CA ASN A 131 9.70 11.70 7.62
C ASN A 131 8.42 12.36 8.11
N ILE A 132 8.52 13.10 9.21
CA ILE A 132 7.45 13.98 9.67
C ILE A 132 7.65 15.32 8.98
N ASP A 133 6.60 15.88 8.37
CA ASP A 133 6.64 17.24 7.81
C ASP A 133 6.54 18.25 8.95
N PRO A 134 7.60 19.00 9.28
CA PRO A 134 7.54 19.99 10.36
C PRO A 134 6.57 21.14 10.05
N ALA A 135 6.35 21.46 8.76
CA ALA A 135 5.38 22.48 8.35
C ALA A 135 3.93 21.96 8.41
N GLY A 136 3.76 20.64 8.36
CA GLY A 136 2.50 19.94 8.59
C GLY A 136 2.18 19.70 10.06
N VAL A 137 3.02 20.17 11.00
CA VAL A 137 2.71 20.18 12.43
C VAL A 137 2.01 21.49 12.78
N THR A 138 0.69 21.43 12.96
CA THR A 138 -0.10 22.62 13.26
C THR A 138 -0.75 22.55 14.62
N PHE A 139 -0.82 23.69 15.30
CA PHE A 139 -1.51 23.85 16.59
C PHE A 139 -2.72 24.75 16.40
N SER A 140 -3.92 24.21 16.58
CA SER A 140 -5.14 25.02 16.53
C SER A 140 -5.35 25.72 17.87
N GLN A 141 -4.84 26.97 18.01
CA GLN A 141 -5.15 27.89 19.12
C GLN A 141 -5.49 29.30 18.61
N ASN A 142 -6.26 30.05 19.41
CA ASN A 142 -6.49 31.49 19.25
C ASN A 142 -5.16 32.25 19.42
N VAL A 143 -4.44 32.50 18.31
CA VAL A 143 -3.18 33.26 18.30
C VAL A 143 -3.46 34.74 18.57
N LEU A 144 -3.62 35.12 19.84
CA LEU A 144 -4.08 36.48 20.16
C LEU A 144 -2.97 37.54 20.24
N THR A 145 -1.67 37.21 20.18
CA THR A 145 -0.61 38.24 20.34
C THR A 145 0.73 38.05 19.59
N GLY A 146 0.99 36.91 18.93
CA GLY A 146 2.25 36.68 18.20
C GLY A 146 3.53 36.52 19.05
N LEU A 147 3.44 36.67 20.38
CA LEU A 147 4.56 36.56 21.32
C LEU A 147 5.01 35.11 21.60
N GLN A 148 4.29 34.12 21.09
CA GLN A 148 4.51 32.69 21.38
C GLN A 148 5.21 31.93 20.25
N GLN A 149 5.55 32.58 19.13
CA GLN A 149 6.12 31.90 17.95
C GLN A 149 7.42 31.11 18.23
N PRO A 150 8.43 31.63 18.95
CA PRO A 150 9.65 30.87 19.23
C PRO A 150 9.42 29.65 20.14
N ALA A 151 8.41 29.72 21.01
CA ALA A 151 8.01 28.60 21.87
C ALA A 151 7.28 27.52 21.05
N LEU A 152 6.45 27.92 20.09
CA LEU A 152 5.79 27.00 19.14
C LEU A 152 6.81 26.32 18.21
N ASP A 153 7.83 27.04 17.74
CA ASP A 153 8.88 26.46 16.87
C ASP A 153 9.71 25.42 17.63
N SER A 154 10.10 25.72 18.89
CA SER A 154 10.80 24.76 19.75
C SER A 154 9.92 23.56 20.12
N LEU A 155 8.62 23.79 20.34
CA LEU A 155 7.65 22.73 20.60
C LEU A 155 7.50 21.84 19.35
N THR A 156 7.44 22.44 18.17
CA THR A 156 7.36 21.74 16.87
C THR A 156 8.56 20.81 16.68
N ALA A 157 9.78 21.31 16.89
CA ALA A 157 10.99 20.49 16.76
C ALA A 157 11.03 19.29 17.72
N GLN A 158 10.69 19.50 18.99
CA GLN A 158 10.64 18.41 19.99
C GLN A 158 9.49 17.42 19.69
N THR A 159 8.38 17.93 19.17
CA THR A 159 7.18 17.16 18.82
C THR A 159 7.43 16.30 17.58
N VAL A 160 8.19 16.78 16.60
CA VAL A 160 8.59 16.05 15.39
C VAL A 160 9.33 14.75 15.73
N ASP A 161 10.32 14.79 16.62
CA ASP A 161 11.08 13.56 16.96
C ASP A 161 10.22 12.56 17.73
N ALA A 162 9.39 13.04 18.66
CA ALA A 162 8.46 12.20 19.40
C ALA A 162 7.44 11.52 18.47
N TRP A 163 6.85 12.26 17.53
CA TRP A 163 5.95 11.70 16.53
C TRP A 163 6.66 10.78 15.56
N ARG A 164 7.90 11.07 15.15
CA ARG A 164 8.67 10.16 14.31
C ARG A 164 8.77 8.79 14.95
N VAL A 165 9.07 8.70 16.24
CA VAL A 165 9.15 7.40 16.95
C VAL A 165 7.80 6.68 16.93
N ARG A 166 6.70 7.38 17.28
CA ARG A 166 5.35 6.81 17.36
C ARG A 166 4.85 6.33 16.00
N VAL A 167 4.95 7.18 14.98
CA VAL A 167 4.56 6.87 13.59
C VAL A 167 5.42 5.76 13.02
N THR A 168 6.74 5.75 13.30
CA THR A 168 7.63 4.66 12.84
C THR A 168 7.19 3.30 13.37
N SER A 169 6.78 3.22 14.64
CA SER A 169 6.28 1.97 15.21
C SER A 169 5.01 1.50 14.49
N ALA A 170 4.03 2.37 14.32
CA ALA A 170 2.76 2.04 13.65
C ALA A 170 2.96 1.67 12.17
N ILE A 171 3.83 2.39 11.45
CA ILE A 171 4.12 2.11 10.04
C ILE A 171 4.84 0.77 9.85
N ARG A 172 5.69 0.35 10.79
CA ARG A 172 6.31 -0.98 10.72
C ARG A 172 5.28 -2.09 10.79
N GLU A 173 4.28 -1.93 11.65
CA GLU A 173 3.16 -2.86 11.77
C GLU A 173 2.23 -2.79 10.55
N GLU A 174 2.02 -1.60 9.98
CA GLU A 174 1.24 -1.47 8.75
C GLU A 174 1.92 -2.14 7.56
N PHE A 175 3.21 -1.87 7.34
CA PHE A 175 3.96 -2.46 6.23
C PHE A 175 4.20 -3.96 6.39
N SER A 176 4.24 -4.52 7.61
CA SER A 176 4.40 -5.96 7.79
C SER A 176 3.21 -6.77 7.25
N LYS A 177 2.02 -6.17 7.15
CA LYS A 177 0.83 -6.80 6.56
C LYS A 177 1.03 -7.18 5.10
N TYR A 178 1.88 -6.43 4.38
CA TYR A 178 2.12 -6.59 2.94
C TYR A 178 3.12 -7.70 2.62
N GLN A 179 3.64 -8.44 3.61
CA GLN A 179 4.58 -9.55 3.38
C GLN A 179 4.02 -10.63 2.44
N LYS A 180 2.70 -10.77 2.40
CA LYS A 180 1.98 -11.62 1.46
C LYS A 180 0.82 -10.83 0.87
N ILE A 181 0.70 -10.85 -0.45
CA ILE A 181 -0.42 -10.28 -1.18
C ILE A 181 -1.02 -11.42 -1.99
N GLU A 182 -2.28 -11.74 -1.74
CA GLU A 182 -2.98 -12.87 -2.34
C GLU A 182 -4.04 -12.38 -3.33
N ASP A 183 -4.48 -13.26 -4.22
CA ASP A 183 -5.60 -12.99 -5.11
C ASP A 183 -5.42 -11.74 -6.00
N VAL A 184 -4.17 -11.47 -6.42
CA VAL A 184 -3.82 -10.25 -7.18
C VAL A 184 -4.48 -10.29 -8.56
N LYS A 185 -5.50 -9.46 -8.74
CA LYS A 185 -6.28 -9.37 -9.99
C LYS A 185 -6.31 -7.93 -10.47
N VAL A 186 -5.81 -7.71 -11.68
CA VAL A 186 -5.86 -6.41 -12.35
C VAL A 186 -7.05 -6.36 -13.30
N HIS A 187 -7.94 -5.40 -13.08
CA HIS A 187 -9.16 -5.15 -13.84
C HIS A 187 -9.00 -3.88 -14.66
N HIS A 188 -9.39 -3.93 -15.94
CA HIS A 188 -9.41 -2.77 -16.85
C HIS A 188 -8.09 -1.99 -16.92
N ALA A 189 -6.98 -2.64 -16.59
CA ALA A 189 -5.63 -2.10 -16.46
C ALA A 189 -5.41 -1.02 -15.37
N ASP A 190 -6.43 -0.43 -14.75
CA ASP A 190 -6.29 0.71 -13.82
C ASP A 190 -6.75 0.44 -12.39
N MET A 191 -7.32 -0.74 -12.13
CA MET A 191 -7.80 -1.18 -10.82
C MET A 191 -7.18 -2.52 -10.47
N MET A 192 -6.64 -2.65 -9.26
CA MET A 192 -6.15 -3.92 -8.72
C MET A 192 -6.99 -4.29 -7.50
N SER A 193 -7.50 -5.51 -7.46
CA SER A 193 -8.06 -6.13 -6.25
C SER A 193 -7.10 -7.20 -5.73
N CYS A 194 -6.94 -7.29 -4.43
CA CYS A 194 -6.12 -8.31 -3.78
C CYS A 194 -6.52 -8.49 -2.32
N GLU A 195 -6.06 -9.56 -1.72
CA GLU A 195 -6.19 -9.83 -0.29
C GLU A 195 -4.84 -9.58 0.43
N ILE A 196 -4.88 -8.86 1.54
CA ILE A 196 -3.70 -8.55 2.37
C ILE A 196 -4.10 -8.73 3.83
N ALA A 197 -3.40 -9.62 4.55
CA ALA A 197 -3.70 -9.94 5.95
C ALA A 197 -5.19 -10.28 6.18
N ASP A 198 -5.71 -11.23 5.40
CA ASP A 198 -7.08 -11.75 5.45
C ASP A 198 -8.18 -10.69 5.20
N ARG A 199 -7.87 -9.66 4.40
CA ARG A 199 -8.80 -8.57 4.06
C ARG A 199 -8.69 -8.18 2.60
N ASP A 200 -9.84 -7.93 1.98
CA ASP A 200 -9.92 -7.42 0.60
C ASP A 200 -9.51 -5.94 0.51
N TYR A 201 -8.66 -5.63 -0.46
CA TYR A 201 -8.27 -4.28 -0.82
C TYR A 201 -8.52 -3.99 -2.29
N THR A 202 -8.68 -2.71 -2.60
CA THR A 202 -8.68 -2.21 -3.97
C THR A 202 -7.70 -1.05 -4.08
N PHE A 203 -6.91 -1.08 -5.15
CA PHE A 203 -5.94 -0.06 -5.48
C PHE A 203 -6.24 0.54 -6.86
N ARG A 204 -5.88 1.81 -7.01
CA ARG A 204 -5.91 2.54 -8.28
C ARG A 204 -4.50 2.71 -8.82
N ARG A 205 -4.32 2.50 -10.11
CA ARG A 205 -3.03 2.76 -10.75
C ARG A 205 -2.78 4.26 -10.81
N ILE A 206 -1.60 4.69 -10.35
CA ILE A 206 -1.16 6.09 -10.39
C ILE A 206 0.07 6.32 -11.27
N SER A 207 0.80 5.24 -11.62
CA SER A 207 1.87 5.28 -12.62
C SER A 207 1.95 3.95 -13.37
N ILE A 208 2.20 4.04 -14.68
CA ILE A 208 2.67 2.92 -15.50
C ILE A 208 4.20 2.89 -15.47
N ARG A 209 4.79 1.76 -15.82
CA ARG A 209 6.23 1.60 -15.98
C ARG A 209 6.56 1.10 -17.36
#